data_AF-A0A2P5MZ71-F1
#
_entry.id   AF-A0A2P5MZ71-F1
#
_cell.length_a   1.000
_cell.length_b   1.000
_cell.length_c   1.000
_cell.angle_alpha   90.00
_cell.angle_beta   90.00
_cell.angle_gamma   90.00
#
_symmetry.space_group_name_H-M   'P 1'
#
loop_
_entity.id
_entity.type
_entity.pdbx_description
1 polymer ?
#
loop_
_entity_poly.entity_id
_entity_poly.type
_entity_poly.pdbx_seq_one_letter_code
_entity_poly.pdbx_strand_id
1 'polypeptide(L)'
;MPGLLPSPQPSPLGRGGKNPKHLSLGGKRSEGGKVGWGEGERGLPRKITENQNPENPKVAGFTLLELLIAMAIFAIMAVMAYGGLRAVLDTAQATSARAERNRQLQRTLTLLHNDLMQAQPRPVRDALGDDETALRGGHGDELLSLTRALPDLTQQDDHSRLQRISYHFHDGHLQRRVWNRLDRTQASAPMTRDLLAAEAVVIRFLGDEWTTFWPISGGALPKAVEIVLTMPGLGEIRRAYLLQL
;
A
#
# COMPACT_ATOMS: atom_id res chain seq x y z
N MET A 1 18.12 1.02 50.15
CA MET A 1 19.32 0.95 49.30
C MET A 1 18.86 0.92 47.84
N PRO A 2 18.80 2.07 47.14
CA PRO A 2 18.35 2.14 45.75
C PRO A 2 19.54 2.01 44.79
N GLY A 3 19.52 0.99 43.93
CA GLY A 3 20.52 0.77 42.87
C GLY A 3 20.07 1.42 41.57
N LEU A 4 20.94 2.31 41.05
CA LEU A 4 20.79 3.15 39.87
C LEU A 4 20.55 2.37 38.55
N LEU A 5 19.64 2.91 37.73
CA LEU A 5 19.57 2.71 36.27
C LEU A 5 20.71 3.47 35.58
N PRO A 6 21.37 2.91 34.54
CA PRO A 6 22.24 3.69 33.66
C PRO A 6 21.48 4.31 32.47
N SER A 7 21.69 5.60 32.27
CA SER A 7 21.24 6.38 31.10
C SER A 7 22.04 6.04 29.82
N PRO A 8 21.44 6.15 28.62
CA PRO A 8 22.10 5.83 27.36
C PRO A 8 23.00 6.97 26.84
N GLN A 9 24.17 6.61 26.28
CA GLN A 9 25.08 7.52 25.58
C GLN A 9 24.76 7.63 24.07
N PRO A 10 24.92 8.81 23.43
CA PRO A 10 24.75 8.97 21.99
C PRO A 10 26.04 8.63 21.20
N SER A 11 25.89 7.96 20.07
CA SER A 11 26.98 7.72 19.09
C SER A 11 26.87 8.66 17.87
N PRO A 12 28.00 9.11 17.29
CA PRO A 12 28.02 10.24 16.35
C PRO A 12 27.85 9.84 14.87
N LEU A 13 27.46 10.85 14.09
CA LEU A 13 27.26 10.90 12.65
C LEU A 13 28.53 10.53 11.85
N GLY A 14 28.38 9.62 10.89
CA GLY A 14 29.38 9.29 9.86
C GLY A 14 28.98 9.83 8.49
N ARG A 15 29.83 10.70 7.92
CA ARG A 15 29.71 11.36 6.61
C ARG A 15 30.76 10.77 5.66
N GLY A 16 30.36 10.37 4.45
CA GLY A 16 31.23 9.94 3.35
C GLY A 16 30.39 9.14 2.35
N GLY A 17 30.23 9.49 1.08
CA GLY A 17 31.21 9.92 0.10
C GLY A 17 31.00 8.99 -1.10
N LYS A 18 30.06 9.33 -2.00
CA LYS A 18 29.77 8.53 -3.20
C LYS A 18 30.63 9.02 -4.37
N ASN A 19 31.46 8.12 -4.88
CA ASN A 19 32.15 8.21 -6.16
C ASN A 19 31.22 7.67 -7.26
N PRO A 20 31.29 8.20 -8.50
CA PRO A 20 31.54 7.28 -9.60
C PRO A 20 32.52 7.84 -10.65
N LYS A 21 33.48 7.00 -11.04
CA LYS A 21 34.27 7.11 -12.28
C LYS A 21 33.84 6.00 -13.24
N HIS A 22 33.52 6.37 -14.47
CA HIS A 22 33.88 5.75 -15.76
C HIS A 22 32.78 5.96 -16.79
N LEU A 23 33.08 6.71 -17.86
CA LEU A 23 33.08 6.16 -19.21
C LEU A 23 33.85 7.10 -20.14
N SER A 24 34.81 6.53 -20.87
CA SER A 24 35.64 7.16 -21.88
C SER A 24 35.36 6.48 -23.20
N LEU A 25 35.09 7.26 -24.24
CA LEU A 25 35.21 6.97 -25.68
C LEU A 25 35.37 8.38 -26.30
N GLY A 26 36.42 8.77 -27.01
CA GLY A 26 37.25 8.05 -27.96
C GLY A 26 37.10 8.79 -29.30
N GLY A 27 38.10 9.60 -29.68
CA GLY A 27 38.08 10.37 -30.94
C GLY A 27 39.48 10.84 -31.35
N LYS A 28 40.14 10.04 -32.20
CA LYS A 28 41.40 10.29 -32.91
C LYS A 28 41.24 11.48 -33.89
N ARG A 29 42.16 12.46 -33.96
CA ARG A 29 43.49 12.53 -34.63
C ARG A 29 43.43 12.83 -36.15
N SER A 30 43.99 13.98 -36.54
CA SER A 30 44.89 14.22 -37.72
C SER A 30 45.37 15.69 -37.63
N GLU A 31 46.64 16.02 -37.38
CA GLU A 31 47.79 16.06 -38.32
C GLU A 31 47.40 16.62 -39.71
N GLY A 32 48.02 17.63 -40.32
CA GLY A 32 49.24 18.41 -40.07
C GLY A 32 49.55 19.27 -41.30
N GLY A 33 50.68 19.99 -41.29
CA GLY A 33 51.32 20.60 -42.48
C GLY A 33 51.30 22.13 -42.50
N LYS A 34 52.35 22.82 -42.02
CA LYS A 34 53.64 23.18 -42.69
C LYS A 34 53.59 24.47 -43.53
N VAL A 35 54.25 25.48 -42.94
CA VAL A 35 55.08 26.57 -43.45
C VAL A 35 55.47 26.63 -44.94
N GLY A 36 55.57 27.86 -45.45
CA GLY A 36 56.40 28.23 -46.62
C GLY A 36 56.26 29.70 -47.01
N TRP A 37 57.32 30.50 -46.81
CA TRP A 37 57.47 31.86 -47.33
C TRP A 37 57.94 31.82 -48.80
N GLY A 38 57.44 32.75 -49.62
CA GLY A 38 57.89 32.95 -51.00
C GLY A 38 57.65 34.39 -51.45
N GLU A 39 58.74 35.09 -51.73
CA GLU A 39 58.81 36.46 -52.24
C GLU A 39 58.40 36.57 -53.72
N GLY A 40 57.65 37.65 -54.01
CA GLY A 40 57.89 38.55 -55.14
C GLY A 40 57.41 38.14 -56.53
N GLU A 41 56.31 38.74 -57.00
CA GLU A 41 56.20 39.27 -58.37
C GLU A 41 55.28 40.50 -58.41
N ARG A 42 55.74 41.54 -59.11
CA ARG A 42 55.02 42.78 -59.43
C ARG A 42 54.05 42.54 -60.60
N GLY A 43 52.79 42.95 -60.47
CA GLY A 43 51.86 42.98 -61.60
C GLY A 43 50.54 43.70 -61.28
N LEU A 44 50.47 44.98 -61.68
CA LEU A 44 49.32 45.83 -62.07
C LEU A 44 48.00 45.85 -61.24
N PRO A 45 47.34 47.02 -61.10
CA PRO A 45 46.24 47.21 -60.16
C PRO A 45 44.99 46.41 -60.56
N ARG A 46 44.56 45.50 -59.67
CA ARG A 46 43.18 44.94 -59.74
C ARG A 46 42.21 46.08 -59.47
N LYS A 47 41.29 46.28 -60.42
CA LYS A 47 40.14 47.18 -60.28
C LYS A 47 39.42 46.90 -58.96
N ILE A 48 39.37 47.92 -58.10
CA ILE A 48 38.47 47.94 -56.95
C ILE A 48 37.07 48.18 -57.50
N THR A 49 36.38 47.11 -57.84
CA THR A 49 34.94 47.13 -58.10
C THR A 49 34.33 45.96 -57.33
N GLU A 50 34.05 46.19 -56.05
CA GLU A 50 32.69 45.99 -55.53
C GLU A 50 32.62 46.59 -54.13
N ASN A 51 31.86 47.67 -53.99
CA ASN A 51 31.46 48.17 -52.68
C ASN A 51 30.36 47.22 -52.15
N GLN A 52 30.77 46.09 -51.58
CA GLN A 52 29.90 45.23 -50.79
C GLN A 52 29.62 45.96 -49.48
N ASN A 53 28.69 46.93 -49.52
CA ASN A 53 28.12 47.51 -48.33
C ASN A 53 27.45 46.37 -47.54
N PRO A 54 27.89 46.02 -46.32
CA PRO A 54 27.16 45.05 -45.53
C PRO A 54 25.78 45.64 -45.28
N GLU A 55 24.74 45.08 -45.88
CA GLU A 55 23.38 45.45 -45.51
C GLU A 55 23.24 45.23 -44.01
N ASN A 56 23.20 46.33 -43.26
CA ASN A 56 22.95 46.28 -41.84
C ASN A 56 21.58 45.62 -41.67
N PRO A 57 21.49 44.39 -41.12
CA PRO A 57 20.21 43.74 -41.00
C PRO A 57 19.34 44.61 -40.11
N LYS A 58 18.26 45.16 -40.68
CA LYS A 58 17.30 45.97 -39.93
C LYS A 58 16.75 45.09 -38.81
N VAL A 59 17.12 45.40 -37.57
CA VAL A 59 16.56 44.72 -36.40
C VAL A 59 15.09 45.13 -36.31
N ALA A 60 14.20 44.21 -36.67
CA ALA A 60 12.77 44.38 -36.48
C ALA A 60 12.46 44.30 -34.97
N GLY A 61 11.82 45.34 -34.43
CA GLY A 61 11.29 45.33 -33.07
C GLY A 61 9.95 44.58 -32.98
N PHE A 62 9.67 43.94 -31.85
CA PHE A 62 8.39 43.27 -31.60
C PHE A 62 7.24 44.28 -31.56
N THR A 63 6.12 43.93 -32.18
CA THR A 63 4.90 44.76 -32.07
C THR A 63 4.16 44.45 -30.76
N LEU A 64 3.40 45.43 -30.25
CA LEU A 64 2.56 45.24 -29.06
C LEU A 64 1.52 44.12 -29.27
N LEU A 65 1.00 43.99 -30.50
CA LEU A 65 0.06 42.94 -30.89
C LEU A 65 0.68 41.54 -30.75
N GLU A 66 1.95 41.39 -31.12
CA GLU A 66 2.66 40.11 -31.10
C GLU A 66 2.91 39.62 -29.67
N LEU A 67 3.30 40.54 -28.76
CA LEU A 67 3.39 40.24 -27.34
C LEU A 67 2.01 39.85 -26.76
N LEU A 68 0.95 40.56 -27.15
CA LEU A 68 -0.41 40.27 -26.68
C LEU A 68 -0.87 38.89 -27.12
N ILE A 69 -0.68 38.53 -28.40
CA ILE A 69 -1.00 37.21 -28.92
C ILE A 69 -0.16 36.13 -28.21
N ALA A 70 1.14 36.35 -28.03
CA ALA A 70 2.01 35.41 -27.33
C ALA A 70 1.56 35.18 -25.88
N MET A 71 1.21 36.25 -25.15
CA MET A 71 0.68 36.17 -23.79
C MET A 71 -0.69 35.48 -23.75
N ALA A 72 -1.57 35.74 -24.72
CA ALA A 72 -2.87 35.09 -24.79
C ALA A 72 -2.73 33.58 -24.99
N ILE A 73 -1.89 33.13 -25.94
CA ILE A 73 -1.63 31.71 -26.17
C ILE A 73 -0.95 31.09 -24.96
N PHE A 74 0.04 31.76 -24.37
CA PHE A 74 0.73 31.29 -23.17
C PHE A 74 -0.24 31.12 -22.00
N ALA A 75 -1.13 32.09 -21.77
CA ALA A 75 -2.15 32.00 -20.73
C ALA A 75 -3.08 30.79 -20.95
N ILE A 76 -3.54 30.56 -22.18
CA ILE A 76 -4.37 29.40 -22.53
C ILE A 76 -3.61 28.10 -22.28
N MET A 77 -2.35 27.99 -22.73
CA MET A 77 -1.50 26.83 -22.48
C MET A 77 -1.28 26.59 -20.98
N ALA A 78 -1.01 27.63 -20.21
CA ALA A 78 -0.83 27.54 -18.76
C ALA A 78 -2.10 27.04 -18.06
N VAL A 79 -3.28 27.54 -18.46
CA VAL A 79 -4.57 27.07 -17.94
C VAL A 79 -4.82 25.61 -18.28
N MET A 80 -4.56 25.19 -19.53
CA MET A 80 -4.70 23.79 -19.93
C MET A 80 -3.73 22.86 -19.19
N ALA A 81 -2.46 23.27 -19.05
CA ALA A 81 -1.45 22.50 -18.32
C ALA A 81 -1.82 22.34 -16.84
N TYR A 82 -2.29 23.42 -16.20
CA TYR A 82 -2.76 23.39 -14.82
C TYR A 82 -4.00 22.50 -14.66
N GLY A 83 -4.96 22.60 -15.58
CA GLY A 83 -6.15 21.73 -15.60
C GLY A 83 -5.79 20.25 -15.76
N GLY A 84 -4.87 19.93 -16.67
CA GLY A 84 -4.37 18.57 -16.89
C GLY A 84 -3.67 18.00 -15.65
N LEU A 85 -2.80 18.78 -15.01
CA LEU A 85 -2.14 18.39 -13.77
C LEU A 85 -3.15 18.07 -12.66
N ARG A 86 -4.15 18.94 -12.47
CA ARG A 86 -5.18 18.74 -11.45
C ARG A 86 -5.98 17.46 -11.69
N ALA A 87 -6.40 17.21 -12.94
CA ALA A 87 -7.10 15.98 -13.30
C ALA A 87 -6.27 14.72 -12.99
N VAL A 88 -4.96 14.74 -13.25
CA VAL A 88 -4.05 13.64 -12.91
C VAL A 88 -3.97 13.46 -11.40
N LEU A 89 -3.81 14.54 -10.63
CA LEU A 89 -3.74 14.48 -9.16
C LEU A 89 -5.03 13.93 -8.55
N ASP A 90 -6.20 14.40 -9.00
CA ASP A 90 -7.50 13.95 -8.51
C ASP A 90 -7.71 12.45 -8.83
N THR A 91 -7.33 12.03 -10.04
CA THR A 91 -7.38 10.62 -10.45
C THR A 91 -6.43 9.75 -9.60
N ALA A 92 -5.23 10.23 -9.32
CA ALA A 92 -4.26 9.53 -8.48
C ALA A 92 -4.78 9.37 -7.04
N GLN A 93 -5.40 10.40 -6.47
CA GLN A 93 -6.00 10.35 -5.14
C GLN A 93 -7.15 9.34 -5.07
N ALA A 94 -8.09 9.39 -6.02
CA ALA A 94 -9.21 8.45 -6.07
C ALA A 94 -8.74 6.99 -6.24
N THR A 95 -7.71 6.78 -7.07
CA THR A 95 -7.10 5.45 -7.27
C THR A 95 -6.42 4.94 -6.01
N SER A 96 -5.69 5.80 -5.30
CA SER A 96 -5.02 5.46 -4.04
C SER A 96 -6.03 5.01 -2.96
N ALA A 97 -7.15 5.73 -2.80
CA ALA A 97 -8.19 5.37 -1.84
C ALA A 97 -8.81 3.99 -2.14
N ARG A 98 -9.08 3.69 -3.41
CA ARG A 98 -9.56 2.37 -3.85
C ARG A 98 -8.54 1.27 -3.59
N ALA A 99 -7.27 1.54 -3.85
CA ALA A 99 -6.17 0.61 -3.59
C ALA A 99 -6.02 0.28 -2.10
N GLU A 100 -6.17 1.28 -1.20
CA GLU A 100 -6.16 1.04 0.25
C GLU A 100 -7.34 0.16 0.69
N ARG A 101 -8.56 0.45 0.22
CA ARG A 101 -9.74 -0.36 0.54
C ARG A 101 -9.58 -1.81 0.08
N ASN A 102 -9.06 -2.04 -1.12
CA ASN A 102 -8.76 -3.39 -1.60
C ASN A 102 -7.68 -4.08 -0.76
N ARG A 103 -6.61 -3.37 -0.39
CA ARG A 103 -5.58 -3.91 0.52
C ARG A 103 -6.14 -4.25 1.90
N GLN A 104 -7.05 -3.46 2.43
CA GLN A 104 -7.73 -3.73 3.70
C GLN A 104 -8.63 -4.98 3.61
N LEU A 105 -9.41 -5.10 2.53
CA LEU A 105 -10.22 -6.30 2.26
C LEU A 105 -9.35 -7.55 2.16
N GLN A 106 -8.28 -7.52 1.36
CA GLN A 106 -7.39 -8.67 1.19
C GLN A 106 -6.72 -9.07 2.51
N ARG A 107 -6.22 -8.09 3.29
CA ARG A 107 -5.68 -8.35 4.65
C ARG A 107 -6.71 -9.01 5.57
N THR A 108 -7.95 -8.56 5.51
CA THR A 108 -9.06 -9.08 6.32
C THR A 108 -9.39 -10.53 5.95
N LEU A 109 -9.51 -10.81 4.63
CA LEU A 109 -9.78 -12.15 4.14
C LEU A 109 -8.63 -13.13 4.43
N THR A 110 -7.38 -12.70 4.28
CA THR A 110 -6.20 -13.52 4.63
C THR A 110 -6.15 -13.81 6.12
N LEU A 111 -6.43 -12.82 6.97
CA LEU A 111 -6.46 -13.03 8.41
C LEU A 111 -7.55 -14.03 8.80
N LEU A 112 -8.76 -13.86 8.27
CA LEU A 112 -9.89 -14.76 8.54
C LEU A 112 -9.60 -16.17 8.03
N HIS A 113 -9.03 -16.31 6.84
CA HIS A 113 -8.55 -17.58 6.35
C HIS A 113 -7.57 -18.24 7.32
N ASN A 114 -6.53 -17.52 7.75
CA ASN A 114 -5.52 -18.04 8.67
C ASN A 114 -6.10 -18.43 10.03
N ASP A 115 -7.08 -17.66 10.53
CA ASP A 115 -7.82 -17.97 11.76
C ASP A 115 -8.59 -19.28 11.63
N LEU A 116 -9.34 -19.45 10.53
CA LEU A 116 -10.13 -20.66 10.26
C LEU A 116 -9.25 -21.90 10.01
N MET A 117 -8.14 -21.77 9.28
CA MET A 117 -7.22 -22.88 9.04
C MET A 117 -6.52 -23.35 10.32
N GLN A 118 -6.47 -22.51 11.35
CA GLN A 118 -5.87 -22.83 12.64
C GLN A 118 -6.90 -23.17 13.70
N ALA A 119 -8.18 -23.30 13.31
CA ALA A 119 -9.26 -23.70 14.21
C ALA A 119 -8.95 -25.07 14.82
N GLN A 120 -9.21 -25.21 16.12
CA GLN A 120 -8.97 -26.44 16.88
C GLN A 120 -10.30 -26.89 17.50
N PRO A 121 -10.62 -28.20 17.51
CA PRO A 121 -11.84 -28.73 18.11
C PRO A 121 -11.76 -28.77 19.65
N ARG A 122 -11.35 -27.65 20.27
CA ARG A 122 -11.18 -27.50 21.72
C ARG A 122 -12.23 -26.55 22.29
N PRO A 123 -13.21 -27.06 23.08
CA PRO A 123 -14.12 -26.21 23.83
C PRO A 123 -13.37 -25.44 24.92
N VAL A 124 -13.95 -24.31 25.34
CA VAL A 124 -13.38 -23.39 26.33
C VAL A 124 -14.42 -23.06 27.38
N ARG A 125 -14.02 -22.46 28.51
CA ARG A 125 -14.97 -21.91 29.47
C ARG A 125 -15.11 -20.41 29.29
N ASP A 126 -16.35 -19.95 29.31
CA ASP A 126 -16.64 -18.53 29.25
C ASP A 126 -16.44 -17.83 30.60
N ALA A 127 -16.70 -16.52 30.65
CA ALA A 127 -16.49 -15.71 31.84
C ALA A 127 -17.46 -16.02 33.00
N LEU A 128 -18.58 -16.68 32.70
CA LEU A 128 -19.57 -17.15 33.67
C LEU A 128 -19.24 -18.57 34.18
N GLY A 129 -18.27 -19.23 33.54
CA GLY A 129 -17.83 -20.58 33.86
C GLY A 129 -18.57 -21.67 33.07
N ASP A 130 -19.40 -21.27 32.11
CA ASP A 130 -20.15 -22.18 31.25
C ASP A 130 -19.24 -22.71 30.11
N ASP A 131 -19.50 -23.96 29.69
CA ASP A 131 -18.77 -24.57 28.59
C ASP A 131 -19.23 -23.97 27.24
N GLU A 132 -18.27 -23.43 26.49
CA GLU A 132 -18.43 -22.83 25.18
C GLU A 132 -17.78 -23.72 24.12
N THR A 133 -18.50 -23.99 23.02
CA THR A 133 -18.01 -24.90 21.98
C THR A 133 -16.78 -24.34 21.24
N ALA A 134 -16.01 -25.25 20.63
CA ALA A 134 -14.79 -24.91 19.90
C ALA A 134 -15.00 -23.86 18.81
N LEU A 135 -16.16 -23.87 18.16
CA LEU A 135 -16.63 -22.84 17.24
C LEU A 135 -18.12 -22.59 17.49
N ARG A 136 -18.52 -21.33 17.43
CA ARG A 136 -19.92 -20.88 17.47
C ARG A 136 -20.14 -19.72 16.49
N GLY A 137 -21.38 -19.46 16.10
CA GLY A 137 -21.70 -18.31 15.27
C GLY A 137 -23.19 -18.04 15.17
N GLY A 138 -23.52 -16.80 14.81
CA GLY A 138 -24.91 -16.34 14.69
C GLY A 138 -25.52 -15.86 16.01
N HIS A 139 -24.74 -15.24 16.89
CA HIS A 139 -25.22 -14.75 18.19
C HIS A 139 -25.12 -13.22 18.28
N GLY A 140 -26.21 -12.52 17.92
CA GLY A 140 -26.26 -11.06 18.03
C GLY A 140 -25.23 -10.38 17.12
N ASP A 141 -24.38 -9.53 17.71
CA ASP A 141 -23.25 -8.87 17.03
C ASP A 141 -22.08 -9.83 16.78
N GLU A 142 -22.00 -10.95 17.51
CA GLU A 142 -20.98 -11.98 17.35
C GLU A 142 -21.32 -12.94 16.20
N LEU A 143 -20.67 -12.71 15.07
CA LEU A 143 -20.91 -13.50 13.85
C LEU A 143 -20.22 -14.86 13.90
N LEU A 144 -19.04 -14.93 14.52
CA LEU A 144 -18.22 -16.14 14.61
C LEU A 144 -17.30 -16.05 15.83
N SER A 145 -17.20 -17.11 16.63
CA SER A 145 -16.12 -17.29 17.58
C SER A 145 -15.53 -18.68 17.45
N LEU A 146 -14.21 -18.78 17.58
CA LEU A 146 -13.49 -20.03 17.49
C LEU A 146 -12.26 -20.07 18.40
N THR A 147 -11.88 -21.29 18.77
CA THR A 147 -10.59 -21.60 19.38
C THR A 147 -9.58 -21.90 18.27
N ARG A 148 -8.42 -21.24 18.31
CA ARG A 148 -7.34 -21.48 17.35
C ARG A 148 -5.98 -21.67 18.02
N ALA A 149 -5.06 -22.32 17.31
CA ALA A 149 -3.66 -22.38 17.71
C ALA A 149 -2.98 -21.00 17.57
N LEU A 150 -2.07 -20.69 18.49
CA LEU A 150 -1.21 -19.52 18.39
C LEU A 150 -0.14 -19.77 17.30
N PRO A 151 0.19 -18.77 16.47
CA PRO A 151 1.34 -18.88 15.58
C PRO A 151 2.60 -19.15 16.41
N ASP A 152 3.43 -20.08 15.98
CA ASP A 152 4.69 -20.40 16.66
C ASP A 152 5.64 -19.19 16.55
N LEU A 153 5.90 -18.53 17.68
CA LEU A 153 6.78 -17.35 17.75
C LEU A 153 8.08 -17.63 18.52
N THR A 154 8.17 -18.76 19.22
CA THR A 154 9.37 -19.20 19.95
C THR A 154 9.34 -20.72 20.08
N GLN A 155 10.40 -21.43 19.65
CA GLN A 155 10.59 -22.90 19.75
C GLN A 155 10.68 -23.45 21.19
N GLN A 156 10.14 -22.73 22.16
CA GLN A 156 10.30 -22.99 23.58
C GLN A 156 8.94 -22.75 24.23
N ASP A 157 8.11 -23.80 24.24
CA ASP A 157 7.27 -24.27 25.36
C ASP A 157 6.23 -25.29 24.85
N ASP A 158 6.27 -26.49 25.44
CA ASP A 158 5.45 -27.68 25.11
C ASP A 158 4.05 -27.66 25.77
N HIS A 159 3.46 -26.47 25.88
CA HIS A 159 2.12 -26.28 26.45
C HIS A 159 1.22 -25.52 25.48
N SER A 160 0.10 -26.15 25.15
CA SER A 160 -0.95 -25.73 24.22
C SER A 160 -1.27 -24.22 24.29
N ARG A 161 -0.63 -23.42 23.41
CA ARG A 161 -0.93 -21.98 23.25
C ARG A 161 -2.17 -21.84 22.37
N LEU A 162 -3.35 -22.05 22.93
CA LEU A 162 -4.62 -21.80 22.25
C LEU A 162 -5.14 -20.40 22.59
N GLN A 163 -5.77 -19.77 21.61
CA GLN A 163 -6.46 -18.50 21.78
C GLN A 163 -7.92 -18.61 21.38
N ARG A 164 -8.78 -17.93 22.15
CA ARG A 164 -10.14 -17.64 21.72
C ARG A 164 -10.13 -16.36 20.90
N ILE A 165 -10.83 -16.40 19.77
CA ILE A 165 -11.05 -15.24 18.91
C ILE A 165 -12.53 -15.13 18.56
N SER A 166 -12.97 -13.92 18.28
CA SER A 166 -14.33 -13.71 17.80
C SER A 166 -14.40 -12.55 16.81
N TYR A 167 -15.24 -12.70 15.80
CA TYR A 167 -15.58 -11.71 14.80
C TYR A 167 -16.94 -11.12 15.13
N HIS A 168 -16.99 -9.79 15.16
CA HIS A 168 -18.18 -9.01 15.48
C HIS A 168 -18.47 -8.03 14.36
N PHE A 169 -19.73 -7.74 14.10
CA PHE A 169 -20.12 -6.64 13.22
C PHE A 169 -20.86 -5.58 14.02
N HIS A 170 -20.20 -4.43 14.20
CA HIS A 170 -20.67 -3.33 15.04
C HIS A 170 -20.31 -2.00 14.37
N ASP A 171 -21.20 -1.02 14.42
CA ASP A 171 -21.01 0.32 13.86
C ASP A 171 -20.55 0.35 12.39
N GLY A 172 -20.96 -0.62 11.57
CA GLY A 172 -20.55 -0.72 10.15
C GLY A 172 -19.13 -1.25 9.96
N HIS A 173 -18.51 -1.79 11.01
CA HIS A 173 -17.17 -2.38 10.97
C HIS A 173 -17.19 -3.85 11.35
N LEU A 174 -16.49 -4.66 10.55
CA LEU A 174 -16.07 -5.99 10.95
C LEU A 174 -14.90 -5.86 11.92
N GLN A 175 -15.12 -6.27 13.16
CA GLN A 175 -14.16 -6.23 14.25
C GLN A 175 -13.68 -7.63 14.58
N ARG A 176 -12.42 -7.75 15.01
CA ARG A 176 -11.87 -8.98 15.57
C ARG A 176 -11.43 -8.74 17.00
N ARG A 177 -11.93 -9.57 17.91
CA ARG A 177 -11.60 -9.58 19.34
C ARG A 177 -10.75 -10.80 19.66
N VAL A 178 -9.70 -10.62 20.46
CA VAL A 178 -8.75 -11.67 20.83
C VAL A 178 -8.58 -11.69 22.34
N TRP A 179 -8.67 -12.86 22.94
CA TRP A 179 -8.33 -13.06 24.34
C TRP A 179 -6.90 -13.61 24.46
N ASN A 180 -6.12 -13.02 25.36
CA ASN A 180 -4.71 -13.41 25.57
C ASN A 180 -4.56 -14.74 26.32
N ARG A 181 -5.65 -15.27 26.91
CA ARG A 181 -5.73 -16.61 27.49
C ARG A 181 -6.98 -17.32 26.98
N LEU A 182 -6.91 -18.65 26.91
CA LEU A 182 -8.01 -19.50 26.47
C LEU A 182 -9.23 -19.40 27.40
N ASP A 183 -8.97 -19.40 28.72
CA ASP A 183 -10.02 -19.29 29.72
C ASP A 183 -10.36 -17.82 29.96
N ARG A 184 -11.62 -17.48 29.71
CA ARG A 184 -12.17 -16.14 29.95
C ARG A 184 -12.39 -16.01 31.45
N THR A 185 -11.67 -15.13 32.11
CA THR A 185 -12.06 -14.67 33.45
C THR A 185 -12.80 -13.34 33.26
N GLN A 186 -13.74 -12.99 34.15
CA GLN A 186 -14.45 -11.70 34.09
C GLN A 186 -13.50 -10.47 34.02
N ALA A 187 -12.23 -10.65 34.38
CA ALA A 187 -11.21 -9.60 34.37
C ALA A 187 -10.42 -9.44 33.05
N SER A 188 -10.54 -10.35 32.06
CA SER A 188 -9.79 -10.24 30.81
C SER A 188 -10.60 -9.62 29.67
N ALA A 189 -10.47 -8.30 29.51
CA ALA A 189 -11.01 -7.61 28.34
C ALA A 189 -10.28 -8.06 27.07
N PRO A 190 -11.00 -8.35 25.96
CA PRO A 190 -10.36 -8.71 24.71
C PRO A 190 -9.65 -7.51 24.07
N MET A 191 -8.61 -7.79 23.29
CA MET A 191 -8.06 -6.80 22.37
C MET A 191 -8.92 -6.75 21.12
N THR A 192 -9.61 -5.63 20.91
CA THR A 192 -10.47 -5.37 19.74
C THR A 192 -9.68 -4.66 18.64
N ARG A 193 -9.86 -5.10 17.39
CA ARG A 193 -9.31 -4.44 16.21
C ARG A 193 -10.35 -4.36 15.11
N ASP A 194 -10.58 -3.15 14.60
CA ASP A 194 -11.37 -2.93 13.39
C ASP A 194 -10.60 -3.44 12.16
N LEU A 195 -11.24 -4.32 11.39
CA LEU A 195 -10.62 -4.94 10.22
C LEU A 195 -11.03 -4.25 8.93
N LEU A 196 -12.34 -4.05 8.74
CA LEU A 196 -12.91 -3.61 7.47
C LEU A 196 -14.25 -2.91 7.69
N ALA A 197 -14.45 -1.76 7.05
CA ALA A 197 -15.78 -1.14 6.97
C ALA A 197 -16.62 -1.85 5.88
N ALA A 198 -17.85 -2.22 6.21
CA ALA A 198 -18.78 -2.93 5.32
C ALA A 198 -20.22 -2.50 5.60
N GLU A 199 -21.10 -2.63 4.61
CA GLU A 199 -22.54 -2.35 4.76
C GLU A 199 -23.25 -3.48 5.52
N ALA A 200 -22.86 -4.73 5.24
CA ALA A 200 -23.36 -5.90 5.93
C ALA A 200 -22.32 -7.03 5.89
N VAL A 201 -22.35 -7.88 6.92
CA VAL A 201 -21.54 -9.09 6.99
C VAL A 201 -22.42 -10.24 7.45
N VAL A 202 -22.43 -11.32 6.68
CA VAL A 202 -23.15 -12.56 7.02
C VAL A 202 -22.15 -13.71 7.00
N ILE A 203 -22.18 -14.55 8.03
CA ILE A 203 -21.40 -15.78 8.09
C ILE A 203 -22.36 -16.97 8.07
N ARG A 204 -22.06 -17.95 7.22
CA ARG A 204 -22.79 -19.21 7.13
C ARG A 204 -21.85 -20.38 7.41
N PHE A 205 -22.40 -21.43 7.98
CA PHE A 205 -21.70 -22.63 8.40
C PHE A 205 -22.28 -23.82 7.67
N LEU A 206 -21.41 -24.70 7.16
CA LEU A 206 -21.81 -25.92 6.47
C LEU A 206 -21.69 -27.11 7.42
N GLY A 207 -22.84 -27.65 7.82
CA GLY A 207 -22.93 -28.98 8.43
C GLY A 207 -23.31 -30.00 7.36
N ASP A 208 -24.54 -30.51 7.43
CA ASP A 208 -25.16 -31.20 6.30
C ASP A 208 -25.85 -30.20 5.36
N GLU A 209 -26.35 -29.09 5.91
CA GLU A 209 -26.87 -27.95 5.16
C GLU A 209 -26.19 -26.64 5.60
N TRP A 210 -26.39 -25.58 4.82
CA TRP A 210 -25.92 -24.23 5.15
C TRP A 210 -26.85 -23.58 6.18
N THR A 211 -26.28 -23.11 7.29
CA THR A 211 -26.98 -22.43 8.37
C THR A 211 -26.29 -21.11 8.73
N THR A 212 -27.02 -20.13 9.27
CA THR A 212 -26.45 -18.90 9.85
C THR A 212 -26.11 -19.03 11.33
N PHE A 213 -26.40 -20.19 11.92
CA PHE A 213 -26.21 -20.47 13.34
C PHE A 213 -25.40 -21.74 13.52
N TRP A 214 -24.41 -21.71 14.41
CA TRP A 214 -23.61 -22.89 14.73
C TRP A 214 -23.26 -22.93 16.23
N PRO A 215 -23.24 -24.11 16.86
CA PRO A 215 -23.59 -25.44 16.33
C PRO A 215 -25.10 -25.69 16.30
N ILE A 216 -25.58 -26.52 15.36
CA ILE A 216 -26.98 -27.00 15.34
C ILE A 216 -27.17 -28.13 16.35
N SER A 217 -26.22 -29.07 16.40
CA SER A 217 -26.24 -30.21 17.32
C SER A 217 -24.82 -30.77 17.48
N GLY A 218 -24.36 -30.95 18.72
CA GLY A 218 -23.00 -31.43 19.00
C GLY A 218 -21.93 -30.38 18.70
N GLY A 219 -20.97 -30.21 19.61
CA GLY A 219 -19.94 -29.16 19.55
C GLY A 219 -18.81 -29.38 18.53
N ALA A 220 -19.09 -30.04 17.40
CA ALA A 220 -18.12 -30.28 16.34
C ALA A 220 -17.88 -29.02 15.49
N LEU A 221 -16.75 -29.00 14.79
CA LEU A 221 -16.46 -27.96 13.79
C LEU A 221 -17.33 -28.16 12.53
N PRO A 222 -17.76 -27.09 11.86
CA PRO A 222 -18.45 -27.20 10.57
C PRO A 222 -17.49 -27.66 9.48
N LYS A 223 -18.00 -28.29 8.42
CA LYS A 223 -17.22 -28.71 7.25
C LYS A 223 -16.67 -27.50 6.48
N ALA A 224 -17.42 -26.40 6.46
CA ALA A 224 -17.00 -25.16 5.83
C ALA A 224 -17.60 -23.94 6.52
N VAL A 225 -16.96 -22.79 6.33
CA VAL A 225 -17.46 -21.47 6.73
C VAL A 225 -17.47 -20.57 5.50
N GLU A 226 -18.60 -19.94 5.23
CA GLU A 226 -18.75 -18.93 4.19
C GLU A 226 -18.94 -17.55 4.82
N ILE A 227 -18.23 -16.56 4.31
CA ILE A 227 -18.44 -15.15 4.62
C ILE A 227 -18.98 -14.43 3.39
N VAL A 228 -20.04 -13.65 3.59
CA VAL A 228 -20.64 -12.75 2.60
C VAL A 228 -20.48 -11.32 3.11
N LEU A 229 -19.69 -10.53 2.40
CA LEU A 229 -19.42 -9.13 2.69
C LEU A 229 -20.16 -8.25 1.68
N THR A 230 -20.99 -7.33 2.15
CA THR A 230 -21.59 -6.29 1.30
C THR A 230 -20.74 -5.03 1.43
N MET A 231 -20.12 -4.62 0.32
CA MET A 231 -19.12 -3.57 0.30
C MET A 231 -19.58 -2.35 -0.51
N PRO A 232 -19.39 -1.12 0.00
CA PRO A 232 -19.82 0.09 -0.69
C PRO A 232 -19.08 0.26 -2.02
N GLY A 233 -19.84 0.25 -3.11
CA GLY A 233 -19.35 0.38 -4.49
C GLY A 233 -18.70 -0.87 -5.09
N LEU A 234 -18.56 -1.97 -4.33
CA LEU A 234 -18.04 -3.26 -4.81
C LEU A 234 -19.12 -4.36 -4.85
N GLY A 235 -20.25 -4.16 -4.16
CA GLY A 235 -21.33 -5.13 -4.08
C GLY A 235 -20.99 -6.29 -3.14
N GLU A 236 -21.60 -7.44 -3.41
CA GLU A 236 -21.41 -8.65 -2.59
C GLU A 236 -20.12 -9.40 -2.94
N ILE A 237 -19.34 -9.71 -1.91
CA ILE A 237 -18.14 -10.54 -2.00
C ILE A 237 -18.34 -11.76 -1.13
N ARG A 238 -18.33 -12.93 -1.77
CA ARG A 238 -18.55 -14.22 -1.12
C ARG A 238 -17.27 -15.05 -1.12
N ARG A 239 -16.91 -15.64 0.03
CA ARG A 239 -15.75 -16.53 0.19
C ARG A 239 -16.12 -17.70 1.09
N ALA A 240 -15.82 -18.91 0.66
CA ALA A 240 -16.01 -20.13 1.44
C ALA A 240 -14.65 -20.76 1.77
N TYR A 241 -14.52 -21.28 2.99
CA TYR A 241 -13.32 -21.93 3.50
C TYR A 241 -13.70 -23.31 4.02
N LEU A 242 -13.03 -24.34 3.50
CA LEU A 242 -13.16 -25.70 4.02
C LEU A 242 -12.32 -25.82 5.29
N LEU A 243 -12.89 -26.35 6.37
CA LEU A 243 -12.13 -26.68 7.56
C LEU A 243 -11.61 -28.11 7.39
N GLN A 244 -10.32 -28.31 7.63
CA GLN A 244 -9.75 -29.65 7.69
C GLN A 244 -10.22 -30.28 9.00
N LEU A 245 -11.05 -31.31 8.88
CA LEU A 245 -11.58 -32.12 9.98
C LEU A 245 -10.59 -33.24 10.32
#